data_AF-A0A4Y2JKH8-F1
#
_entry.id   AF-A0A4Y2JKH8-F1
#
_cell.length_a   1.000
_cell.length_b   1.000
_cell.length_c   1.000
_cell.angle_alpha   90.00
_cell.angle_beta   90.00
_cell.angle_gamma   90.00
#
_symmetry.space_group_name_H-M   'P 1'
#
loop_
_entity.id
_entity.type
_entity.pdbx_description
1 polymer ?
#
loop_
_entity_poly.entity_id
_entity_poly.type
_entity_poly.pdbx_seq_one_letter_code
_entity_poly.pdbx_strand_id
1 'polypeptide(L)'
;MTDPKISESNGYRQMPALHFVRDAAYAFAHALSNVHKALCGGKPGLCEAMASMDGRILKEAMEKVHFKDESEKTFRFLPSGDAPPRYSIINFQKKSDSNEYVWRPVGTYALAEMGLPYLDLDKNALRFKHLEMEFPRSFCSAPCHLGQAKLQLEGDTCCWLCTNCSAYQYLPDPFHCEDCPLGTLPALPHKTRCDPIPEAYLSYSSPWALGTMAFAGMGIVTTIGVAVQFWKFRNTPVIKASGRELSGLLLLGESFLNFVH
;
A
#
# COMPACT_ATOMS: atom_id res chain seq x y z
N MET A 1 49.34 -7.62 -45.92
CA MET A 1 48.11 -6.80 -45.81
C MET A 1 47.47 -7.18 -44.49
N THR A 2 47.83 -6.49 -43.42
CA THR A 2 47.35 -6.77 -42.06
C THR A 2 46.12 -5.92 -41.82
N ASP A 3 44.96 -6.55 -41.67
CA ASP A 3 43.71 -5.88 -41.34
C ASP A 3 43.88 -5.08 -40.04
N PRO A 4 43.57 -3.78 -40.03
CA PRO A 4 43.65 -2.99 -38.82
C PRO A 4 42.61 -3.52 -37.82
N LYS A 5 43.08 -4.15 -36.74
CA LYS A 5 42.23 -4.54 -35.61
C LYS A 5 41.60 -3.27 -35.03
N ILE A 6 40.28 -3.20 -35.10
CA ILE A 6 39.49 -2.10 -34.55
C ILE A 6 39.57 -2.18 -33.02
N SER A 7 40.21 -1.20 -32.38
CA SER A 7 40.30 -1.06 -30.92
C SER A 7 39.93 0.36 -30.48
N GLU A 8 39.35 0.50 -29.28
CA GLU A 8 39.02 1.82 -28.67
C GLU A 8 40.24 2.76 -28.58
N SER A 9 41.45 2.20 -28.52
CA SER A 9 42.71 2.95 -28.50
C SER A 9 42.98 3.77 -29.77
N ASN A 10 42.32 3.45 -30.88
CA ASN A 10 42.47 4.16 -32.16
C ASN A 10 41.37 5.23 -32.39
N GLY A 11 40.60 5.58 -31.36
CA GLY A 11 39.53 6.58 -31.44
C GLY A 11 38.27 6.08 -32.16
N TYR A 12 38.17 4.77 -32.45
CA TYR A 12 36.98 4.19 -33.06
C TYR A 12 35.86 4.07 -32.01
N ARG A 13 34.79 4.82 -32.22
CA ARG A 13 33.56 4.72 -31.43
C ARG A 13 32.59 3.82 -32.20
N GLN A 14 32.36 2.60 -31.71
CA GLN A 14 31.37 1.70 -32.32
C GLN A 14 30.02 2.41 -32.45
N MET A 15 29.46 2.39 -33.66
CA MET A 15 28.13 2.94 -33.88
C MET A 15 27.11 2.12 -33.09
N PRO A 16 26.27 2.74 -32.24
CA PRO A 16 25.31 2.03 -31.39
C PRO A 16 24.37 1.12 -32.20
N ALA A 17 24.10 1.46 -33.46
CA ALA A 17 23.16 0.75 -34.31
C ALA A 17 23.76 -0.39 -35.16
N LEU A 18 25.08 -0.66 -35.06
CA LEU A 18 25.74 -1.64 -35.92
C LEU A 18 25.19 -3.06 -35.75
N HIS A 19 24.82 -3.42 -34.52
CA HIS A 19 24.21 -4.72 -34.22
C HIS A 19 22.88 -4.94 -34.95
N PHE A 20 22.06 -3.90 -35.11
CA PHE A 20 20.80 -4.00 -35.88
C PHE A 20 21.04 -4.28 -37.36
N VAL A 21 22.07 -3.67 -37.95
CA VAL A 21 22.43 -3.90 -39.36
C VAL A 21 22.88 -5.34 -39.58
N ARG A 22 23.68 -5.88 -38.65
CA ARG A 22 24.06 -7.29 -38.67
C ARG A 22 22.83 -8.18 -38.54
N ASP A 23 22.02 -7.98 -37.51
CA ASP A 23 20.85 -8.82 -37.25
C ASP A 23 19.88 -8.83 -38.44
N ALA A 24 19.70 -7.69 -39.11
CA ALA A 24 18.92 -7.61 -40.34
C ALA A 24 19.52 -8.48 -41.46
N ALA A 25 20.83 -8.36 -41.73
CA ALA A 25 21.50 -9.18 -42.74
C ALA A 25 21.42 -10.68 -42.43
N TYR A 26 21.61 -11.05 -41.16
CA TYR A 26 21.49 -12.44 -40.70
C TYR A 26 20.05 -12.94 -40.80
N ALA A 27 19.05 -12.12 -40.48
CA ALA A 27 17.65 -12.49 -40.63
C ALA A 27 17.32 -12.83 -42.09
N PHE A 28 17.80 -12.02 -43.05
CA PHE A 28 17.67 -12.34 -44.47
C PHE A 28 18.43 -13.61 -44.87
N ALA A 29 19.66 -13.80 -44.38
CA ALA A 29 20.44 -15.00 -44.67
C ALA A 29 19.77 -16.28 -44.15
N HIS A 30 19.24 -16.25 -42.93
CA HIS A 30 18.48 -17.35 -42.35
C HIS A 30 17.16 -17.61 -43.08
N ALA A 31 16.43 -16.56 -43.48
CA ALA A 31 15.22 -16.70 -44.29
C ALA A 31 15.52 -17.37 -45.64
N LEU A 32 16.54 -16.89 -46.36
CA LEU A 32 16.96 -17.46 -47.64
C LEU A 32 17.48 -18.90 -47.48
N SER A 33 18.20 -19.20 -46.41
CA SER A 33 18.64 -20.57 -46.09
C SER A 33 17.46 -21.51 -45.85
N ASN A 34 16.43 -21.06 -45.14
CA ASN A 34 15.22 -21.84 -44.90
C ASN A 34 14.45 -22.10 -46.21
N VAL A 35 14.33 -21.10 -47.07
CA VAL A 35 13.70 -21.25 -48.40
C VAL A 35 14.52 -22.17 -49.30
N HIS A 36 15.85 -22.03 -49.31
CA HIS A 36 16.74 -22.88 -50.10
C HIS A 36 16.68 -24.34 -49.67
N LYS A 37 16.62 -24.61 -48.35
CA LYS A 37 16.40 -25.97 -47.83
C LYS A 37 15.05 -26.54 -48.26
N ALA A 38 14.00 -25.72 -48.27
CA ALA A 38 12.66 -26.15 -48.65
C ALA A 38 12.51 -26.41 -50.16
N LEU A 39 13.09 -25.56 -51.01
CA LEU A 39 12.92 -25.62 -52.47
C LEU A 39 14.04 -26.38 -53.20
N CYS A 40 15.29 -26.22 -52.78
CA CYS A 40 16.46 -26.77 -53.45
C CYS A 40 17.04 -28.02 -52.75
N GLY A 41 16.46 -28.44 -51.61
CA GLY A 41 16.93 -29.61 -50.84
C GLY A 41 18.35 -29.45 -50.28
N GLY A 42 18.84 -28.22 -50.11
CA GLY A 42 20.17 -27.94 -49.54
C GLY A 42 21.36 -28.21 -50.47
N LYS A 43 21.12 -28.40 -51.78
CA LYS A 43 22.21 -28.58 -52.76
C LYS A 43 23.02 -27.29 -52.93
N PRO A 44 24.36 -27.37 -53.09
CA PRO A 44 25.17 -26.18 -53.30
C PRO A 44 24.76 -25.45 -54.59
N GLY A 45 24.65 -24.12 -54.52
CA GLY A 45 24.20 -23.28 -55.62
C GLY A 45 22.71 -22.91 -55.57
N LEU A 46 22.28 -22.10 -56.54
CA LEU A 46 20.90 -21.64 -56.68
C LEU A 46 20.12 -22.60 -57.60
N CYS A 47 18.96 -23.11 -57.16
CA CYS A 47 18.08 -23.91 -58.01
C CYS A 47 17.12 -23.02 -58.82
N GLU A 48 16.59 -23.53 -59.93
CA GLU A 48 15.66 -22.79 -60.79
C GLU A 48 14.42 -22.29 -60.04
N ALA A 49 13.90 -23.09 -59.10
CA ALA A 49 12.76 -22.71 -58.26
C ALA A 49 13.03 -21.48 -57.35
N MET A 50 14.30 -21.19 -57.06
CA MET A 50 14.71 -20.02 -56.27
C MET A 50 15.10 -18.82 -57.16
N ALA A 51 15.34 -19.05 -58.45
CA ALA A 51 15.71 -17.99 -59.41
C ALA A 51 14.53 -17.04 -59.72
N SER A 52 13.29 -17.53 -59.65
CA SER A 52 12.05 -16.73 -59.81
C SER A 52 11.22 -16.72 -58.52
N MET A 53 11.83 -16.42 -57.38
CA MET A 53 11.17 -16.48 -56.07
C MET A 53 10.09 -15.39 -55.92
N ASP A 54 8.90 -15.77 -55.48
CA ASP A 54 7.85 -14.86 -55.05
C ASP A 54 8.20 -14.23 -53.68
N GLY A 55 8.08 -12.91 -53.56
CA GLY A 55 8.29 -12.17 -52.32
C GLY A 55 7.39 -12.65 -51.17
N ARG A 56 6.23 -13.25 -51.47
CA ARG A 56 5.34 -13.86 -50.47
C ARG A 56 6.00 -15.02 -49.74
N ILE A 57 6.74 -15.87 -50.46
CA ILE A 57 7.48 -17.02 -49.90
C ILE A 57 8.60 -16.51 -48.99
N LEU A 58 9.32 -15.47 -49.42
CA LEU A 58 10.37 -14.86 -48.60
C LEU A 58 9.79 -14.24 -47.33
N LYS A 59 8.65 -13.55 -47.40
CA LYS A 59 7.99 -12.97 -46.23
C LYS A 59 7.59 -14.05 -45.22
N GLU A 60 6.95 -15.12 -45.66
CA GLU A 60 6.56 -16.24 -44.79
C GLU A 60 7.78 -16.92 -44.14
N ALA A 61 8.91 -16.95 -44.84
CA ALA A 61 10.17 -17.45 -44.30
C ALA A 61 10.77 -16.48 -43.27
N MET A 62 10.72 -15.16 -43.53
CA MET A 62 11.19 -14.13 -42.60
C MET A 62 10.44 -14.13 -41.27
N GLU A 63 9.11 -14.29 -41.30
CA GLU A 63 8.26 -14.37 -40.10
C GLU A 63 8.62 -15.58 -39.20
N LYS A 64 9.23 -16.62 -39.76
CA LYS A 64 9.64 -17.84 -39.07
C LYS A 64 11.13 -17.89 -38.75
N VAL A 65 11.88 -16.81 -39.00
CA VAL A 65 13.30 -16.73 -38.70
C VAL A 65 13.52 -16.83 -37.20
N HIS A 66 14.47 -17.68 -36.82
CA HIS A 66 14.91 -17.90 -35.46
C HIS A 66 16.40 -18.23 -35.47
N PHE A 67 17.21 -17.35 -34.86
CA PHE A 67 18.64 -17.56 -34.72
C PHE A 67 19.16 -16.96 -33.41
N LYS A 68 20.39 -17.32 -33.05
CA LYS A 68 21.10 -16.69 -31.94
C LYS A 68 22.01 -15.60 -32.47
N ASP A 69 21.90 -14.43 -31.86
CA ASP A 69 22.77 -13.30 -32.11
C ASP A 69 24.16 -13.51 -31.47
N GLU A 70 25.17 -12.68 -31.78
CA GLU A 70 26.53 -12.75 -31.21
C GLU A 70 26.54 -12.65 -29.68
N SER A 71 25.53 -12.02 -29.10
CA SER A 71 25.33 -11.96 -27.64
C SER A 71 24.65 -13.22 -27.07
N GLU A 72 24.61 -14.32 -27.82
CA GLU A 72 23.92 -15.60 -27.49
C GLU A 72 22.40 -15.45 -27.22
N LYS A 73 21.82 -14.29 -27.55
CA LYS A 73 20.40 -14.00 -27.36
C LYS A 73 19.61 -14.45 -28.57
N THR A 74 18.50 -15.13 -28.32
CA THR A 74 17.57 -15.52 -29.37
C THR A 74 16.96 -14.29 -30.06
N PHE A 75 16.99 -14.28 -31.38
CA PHE A 75 16.33 -13.31 -32.24
C PHE A 75 15.15 -13.97 -32.96
N ARG A 76 13.99 -13.33 -32.87
CA ARG A 76 12.76 -13.71 -33.58
C ARG A 76 11.88 -12.49 -33.74
N PHE A 77 11.22 -12.34 -34.88
CA PHE A 77 10.21 -11.29 -35.08
C PHE A 77 8.96 -11.54 -34.21
N LEU A 78 8.38 -10.46 -33.70
CA LEU A 78 7.07 -10.49 -33.05
C LEU A 78 5.97 -10.79 -34.07
N PRO A 79 4.77 -11.21 -33.61
CA PRO A 79 3.60 -11.37 -34.49
C PRO A 79 3.24 -10.10 -35.28
N SER A 80 3.64 -8.91 -34.80
CA SER A 80 3.49 -7.64 -35.52
C SER A 80 4.46 -7.47 -36.70
N GLY A 81 5.51 -8.29 -36.77
CA GLY A 81 6.63 -8.13 -37.71
C GLY A 81 7.80 -7.30 -37.15
N ASP A 82 7.69 -6.80 -35.93
CA ASP A 82 8.74 -6.01 -35.29
C ASP A 82 9.87 -6.89 -34.74
N ALA A 83 11.07 -6.32 -34.66
CA ALA A 83 12.20 -6.93 -33.96
C ALA A 83 11.96 -6.93 -32.43
N PRO A 84 12.54 -7.88 -31.68
CA PRO A 84 12.37 -7.94 -30.23
C PRO A 84 12.93 -6.66 -29.58
N PRO A 85 12.17 -5.99 -28.68
CA PRO A 85 12.62 -4.75 -28.06
C PRO A 85 13.83 -5.01 -27.16
N ARG A 86 14.86 -4.18 -27.32
CA ARG A 86 16.08 -4.18 -26.52
C ARG A 86 16.49 -2.74 -26.26
N TYR A 87 16.09 -2.20 -25.12
CA TYR A 87 16.40 -0.82 -24.73
C TYR A 87 17.40 -0.80 -23.57
N SER A 88 18.38 0.10 -23.69
CA SER A 88 19.23 0.49 -22.57
C SER A 88 18.61 1.70 -21.90
N ILE A 89 18.41 1.63 -20.59
CA ILE A 89 17.85 2.72 -19.81
C ILE A 89 19.03 3.54 -19.30
N ILE A 90 19.04 4.81 -19.69
CA ILE A 90 20.07 5.77 -19.30
C ILE A 90 19.47 6.82 -18.36
N ASN A 91 20.28 7.25 -17.39
CA ASN A 91 19.93 8.29 -16.44
C ASN A 91 20.94 9.44 -16.56
N PHE A 92 20.43 10.67 -16.59
CA PHE A 92 21.23 11.89 -16.67
C PHE A 92 21.64 12.34 -15.27
N GLN A 93 22.91 12.18 -14.94
CA GLN A 93 23.40 12.35 -13.57
C GLN A 93 24.56 13.33 -13.50
N LYS A 94 24.61 14.12 -12.43
CA LYS A 94 25.77 14.95 -12.13
C LYS A 94 26.92 14.07 -11.63
N LYS A 95 28.14 14.29 -12.13
CA LYS A 95 29.34 13.61 -11.63
C LYS A 95 29.64 14.10 -10.21
N SER A 96 29.99 13.20 -9.28
CA SER A 96 30.26 13.58 -7.88
C SER A 96 31.42 14.57 -7.74
N ASP A 97 32.41 14.48 -8.63
CA ASP A 97 33.68 15.23 -8.54
C ASP A 97 33.72 16.49 -9.41
N SER A 98 32.67 16.78 -10.20
CA SER A 98 32.65 17.95 -11.09
C SER A 98 31.24 18.52 -11.27
N ASN A 99 31.14 19.73 -11.83
CA ASN A 99 29.86 20.31 -12.25
C ASN A 99 29.37 19.78 -13.62
N GLU A 100 29.93 18.67 -14.09
CA GLU A 100 29.58 18.05 -15.36
C GLU A 100 28.45 17.03 -15.18
N TYR A 101 27.61 16.92 -16.21
CA TYR A 101 26.55 15.93 -16.27
C TYR A 101 26.86 14.87 -17.32
N VAL A 102 26.61 13.62 -16.97
CA VAL A 102 26.91 12.46 -17.81
C VAL A 102 25.71 11.54 -17.87
N TRP A 103 25.46 10.98 -19.05
CA TRP A 103 24.50 9.90 -19.25
C TRP A 103 25.11 8.58 -18.77
N ARG A 104 24.51 7.97 -17.76
CA ARG A 104 24.93 6.66 -17.25
C ARG A 104 23.88 5.59 -17.56
N PRO A 105 24.25 4.42 -18.09
CA PRO A 105 23.32 3.29 -18.16
C PRO A 105 22.99 2.81 -16.74
N VAL A 106 21.70 2.62 -16.47
CA VAL A 106 21.16 2.25 -15.15
C VAL A 106 20.24 1.04 -15.21
N GLY A 107 20.01 0.49 -16.39
CA GLY A 107 19.18 -0.69 -16.54
C GLY A 107 18.93 -1.07 -17.98
N THR A 108 18.14 -2.12 -18.15
CA THR A 108 17.77 -2.65 -19.45
C THR A 108 16.29 -3.03 -19.46
N TYR A 109 15.67 -2.87 -20.63
CA TYR A 109 14.33 -3.38 -20.90
C TYR A 109 14.43 -4.30 -22.11
N ALA A 110 14.04 -5.56 -21.94
CA ALA A 110 14.07 -6.54 -23.01
C ALA A 110 12.96 -7.58 -22.86
N LEU A 111 12.78 -8.40 -23.89
CA LEU A 111 11.93 -9.59 -23.81
C LEU A 111 12.74 -10.76 -23.23
N ALA A 112 12.17 -11.47 -22.25
CA ALA A 112 12.67 -12.74 -21.77
C ALA A 112 12.45 -13.83 -22.81
N GLU A 113 13.09 -15.00 -22.65
CA GLU A 113 12.96 -16.12 -23.59
C GLU A 113 11.52 -16.62 -23.75
N MET A 114 10.68 -16.46 -22.71
CA MET A 114 9.25 -16.78 -22.73
C MET A 114 8.38 -15.72 -23.41
N GLY A 115 8.98 -14.67 -24.00
CA GLY A 115 8.28 -13.57 -24.64
C GLY A 115 7.68 -12.53 -23.68
N LEU A 116 7.94 -12.66 -22.37
CA LEU A 116 7.49 -11.70 -21.37
C LEU A 116 8.45 -10.50 -21.31
N PRO A 117 7.96 -9.25 -21.34
CA PRO A 117 8.81 -8.09 -21.14
C PRO A 117 9.33 -8.09 -19.70
N TYR A 118 10.61 -7.81 -19.53
CA TYR A 118 11.21 -7.59 -18.23
C TYR A 118 11.98 -6.27 -18.20
N LEU A 119 11.88 -5.61 -17.06
CA LEU A 119 12.57 -4.36 -16.75
C LEU A 119 13.56 -4.65 -15.63
N ASP A 120 14.85 -4.52 -15.94
CA ASP A 120 15.92 -4.62 -14.97
C ASP A 120 16.52 -3.23 -14.73
N LEU A 121 16.41 -2.74 -13.50
CA LEU A 121 16.87 -1.41 -13.09
C LEU A 121 17.78 -1.55 -11.88
N ASP A 122 19.01 -1.06 -12.01
CA ASP A 122 19.92 -0.93 -10.89
C ASP A 122 19.55 0.30 -10.05
N LYS A 123 18.80 0.06 -8.99
CA LYS A 123 18.39 1.08 -8.01
C LYS A 123 19.59 1.79 -7.36
N ASN A 124 20.73 1.11 -7.23
CA ASN A 124 21.93 1.69 -6.64
C ASN A 124 22.70 2.56 -7.62
N ALA A 125 22.49 2.39 -8.93
CA ALA A 125 23.03 3.25 -9.97
C ALA A 125 22.14 4.47 -10.26
N LEU A 126 20.86 4.43 -9.89
CA LEU A 126 19.94 5.56 -10.09
C LEU A 126 20.29 6.76 -9.19
N ARG A 127 20.34 7.94 -9.80
CA ARG A 127 20.44 9.22 -9.08
C ARG A 127 19.36 10.15 -9.60
N PHE A 128 18.69 10.82 -8.68
CA PHE A 128 17.66 11.82 -8.94
C PHE A 128 18.12 13.18 -8.39
N LYS A 129 17.19 14.01 -7.90
CA LYS A 129 17.50 15.33 -7.34
C LYS A 129 18.52 15.18 -6.19
N HIS A 130 19.52 16.08 -6.15
CA HIS A 130 20.55 16.12 -5.11
C HIS A 130 21.29 14.79 -4.84
N LEU A 131 21.48 13.95 -5.86
CA LEU A 131 22.15 12.63 -5.74
C LEU A 131 21.36 11.60 -4.91
N GLU A 132 20.07 11.83 -4.68
CA GLU A 132 19.19 10.86 -4.01
C GLU A 132 18.95 9.63 -4.90
N MET A 133 18.86 8.46 -4.27
CA MET A 133 18.59 7.19 -4.95
C MET A 133 17.10 6.85 -5.01
N GLU A 134 16.29 7.46 -4.14
CA GLU A 134 14.86 7.21 -4.08
C GLU A 134 14.13 7.86 -5.24
N PHE A 135 13.12 7.14 -5.76
CA PHE A 135 12.27 7.68 -6.81
C PHE A 135 11.57 8.95 -6.33
N PRO A 136 11.55 10.01 -7.15
CA PRO A 136 10.81 11.21 -6.82
C PRO A 136 9.32 10.86 -6.73
N ARG A 137 8.67 11.38 -5.69
CA ARG A 137 7.24 11.18 -5.49
C ARG A 137 6.47 11.96 -6.56
N SER A 138 5.74 11.25 -7.41
CA SER A 138 4.95 11.81 -8.51
C SER A 138 3.45 11.52 -8.35
N PHE A 139 2.92 11.62 -7.13
CA PHE A 139 1.48 11.51 -6.87
C PHE A 139 0.85 12.90 -6.72
N CYS A 140 -0.39 13.04 -7.19
CA CYS A 140 -1.16 14.27 -7.05
C CYS A 140 -1.54 14.53 -5.59
N SER A 141 -2.03 13.49 -4.93
CA SER A 141 -2.47 13.53 -3.54
C SER A 141 -1.74 12.48 -2.71
N ALA A 142 -1.36 12.86 -1.50
CA ALA A 142 -0.78 11.92 -0.55
C ALA A 142 -1.81 10.85 -0.12
N PRO A 143 -1.37 9.64 0.26
CA PRO A 143 -2.27 8.66 0.87
C PRO A 143 -2.88 9.23 2.17
N CYS A 144 -4.19 9.05 2.35
CA CYS A 144 -4.90 9.56 3.52
C CYS A 144 -4.51 8.82 4.80
N HIS A 145 -4.65 9.51 5.93
CA HIS A 145 -4.40 8.94 7.25
C HIS A 145 -5.55 8.04 7.72
N LEU A 146 -5.33 7.34 8.83
CA LEU A 146 -6.33 6.47 9.44
C LEU A 146 -7.57 7.28 9.85
N GLY A 147 -8.77 6.77 9.56
CA GLY A 147 -10.04 7.47 9.83
C GLY A 147 -10.37 8.61 8.85
N GLN A 148 -9.66 8.71 7.72
CA GLN A 148 -9.96 9.64 6.63
C GLN A 148 -10.49 8.92 5.39
N ALA A 149 -11.54 9.47 4.79
CA ALA A 149 -12.05 9.05 3.49
C ALA A 149 -11.39 9.83 2.35
N LYS A 150 -11.25 9.19 1.20
CA LYS A 150 -10.79 9.79 -0.06
C LYS A 150 -11.99 10.38 -0.80
N LEU A 151 -12.04 11.70 -0.87
CA LEU A 151 -12.98 12.42 -1.72
C LEU A 151 -12.34 12.70 -3.07
N GLN A 152 -12.81 12.06 -4.12
CA GLN A 152 -12.29 12.25 -5.48
C GLN A 152 -12.73 13.62 -6.02
N LEU A 153 -11.81 14.38 -6.63
CA LEU A 153 -12.14 15.66 -7.26
C LEU A 153 -12.80 15.44 -8.62
N GLU A 154 -13.83 16.24 -8.92
CA GLU A 154 -14.46 16.21 -10.24
C GLU A 154 -13.45 16.61 -11.33
N GLY A 155 -13.29 15.75 -12.34
CA GLY A 155 -12.37 15.98 -13.47
C GLY A 155 -11.05 15.22 -13.39
N ASP A 156 -10.58 14.83 -12.20
CA ASP A 156 -9.30 14.13 -12.03
C ASP A 156 -9.47 12.72 -11.42
N THR A 157 -8.95 11.70 -12.10
CA THR A 157 -9.04 10.30 -11.62
C THR A 157 -8.00 9.94 -10.58
N CYS A 158 -6.87 10.65 -10.54
CA CYS A 158 -5.73 10.35 -9.68
C CYS A 158 -5.59 11.32 -8.49
N CYS A 159 -6.43 12.35 -8.41
CA CYS A 159 -6.39 13.36 -7.37
C CYS A 159 -7.57 13.18 -6.42
N TRP A 160 -7.29 13.21 -5.12
CA TRP A 160 -8.30 13.12 -4.06
C TRP A 160 -7.98 14.09 -2.93
N LEU A 161 -9.01 14.49 -2.19
CA LEU A 161 -8.90 15.21 -0.93
C LEU A 161 -9.18 14.23 0.22
N CYS A 162 -8.39 14.29 1.28
CA CYS A 162 -8.62 13.50 2.47
C CYS A 162 -9.56 14.23 3.42
N THR A 163 -10.71 13.64 3.74
CA THR A 163 -11.70 14.19 4.67
C THR A 163 -11.81 13.30 5.91
N ASN A 164 -11.86 13.90 7.10
CA ASN A 164 -12.00 13.13 8.34
C ASN A 164 -13.43 12.58 8.48
N CYS A 165 -13.57 11.29 8.80
CA CYS A 165 -14.85 10.76 9.24
C CYS A 165 -15.23 11.34 10.61
N SER A 166 -16.53 11.58 10.83
CA SER A 166 -17.05 12.15 12.07
C SER A 166 -16.79 11.26 13.30
N ALA A 167 -17.08 11.75 14.50
CA ALA A 167 -16.88 10.99 15.74
C ALA A 167 -17.74 9.72 15.83
N TYR A 168 -18.88 9.68 15.13
CA TYR A 168 -19.83 8.56 15.15
C TYR A 168 -19.82 7.75 13.86
N GLN A 169 -18.90 8.08 12.95
CA GLN A 169 -18.77 7.42 11.65
C GLN A 169 -17.57 6.50 11.60
N TYR A 170 -17.76 5.37 10.94
CA TYR A 170 -16.73 4.41 10.60
C TYR A 170 -16.46 4.44 9.09
N LEU A 171 -15.32 3.90 8.68
CA LEU A 171 -14.80 3.89 7.33
C LEU A 171 -14.87 2.43 6.80
N PRO A 172 -16.02 1.99 6.25
CA PRO A 172 -16.14 0.66 5.65
C PRO A 172 -15.26 0.53 4.40
N ASP A 173 -15.23 1.59 3.59
CA ASP A 173 -14.47 1.68 2.36
C ASP A 173 -13.57 2.92 2.35
N PRO A 174 -12.45 2.93 1.60
CA PRO A 174 -11.54 4.08 1.55
C PRO A 174 -12.16 5.37 1.01
N PHE A 175 -13.39 5.35 0.47
CA PHE A 175 -14.02 6.45 -0.26
C PHE A 175 -15.20 7.10 0.46
N HIS A 176 -15.83 6.44 1.43
CA HIS A 176 -16.98 7.00 2.14
C HIS A 176 -17.00 6.60 3.61
N CYS A 177 -17.56 7.48 4.43
CA CYS A 177 -17.82 7.25 5.85
C CYS A 177 -19.30 6.90 6.05
N GLU A 178 -19.59 5.98 6.95
CA GLU A 178 -20.96 5.59 7.32
C GLU A 178 -21.17 5.73 8.83
N ASP A 179 -22.41 5.98 9.26
CA ASP A 179 -22.75 6.11 10.67
C ASP A 179 -22.78 4.74 11.36
N CYS A 180 -22.22 4.66 12.58
CA CYS A 180 -22.32 3.46 13.41
C CYS A 180 -23.75 3.25 13.92
N PRO A 181 -24.19 1.98 14.12
CA PRO A 181 -25.48 1.70 14.72
C PRO A 181 -25.58 2.22 16.15
N LEU A 182 -26.80 2.54 16.59
CA LEU A 182 -27.07 3.03 17.94
C LEU A 182 -26.54 2.06 19.01
N GLY A 183 -25.87 2.59 20.03
CA GLY A 183 -25.22 1.80 21.09
C GLY A 183 -23.79 1.34 20.76
N THR A 184 -23.25 1.75 19.61
CA THR A 184 -21.85 1.46 19.21
C THR A 184 -21.09 2.74 18.86
N LEU A 185 -19.77 2.70 18.98
CA LEU A 185 -18.84 3.76 18.61
C LEU A 185 -17.76 3.22 17.66
N PRO A 186 -17.22 4.04 16.75
CA PRO A 186 -16.16 3.59 15.86
C PRO A 186 -14.88 3.23 16.64
N ALA A 187 -14.29 2.09 16.29
CA ALA A 187 -13.08 1.53 16.87
C ALA A 187 -11.88 2.44 16.60
N LEU A 188 -11.30 3.04 17.65
CA LEU A 188 -10.13 3.91 17.52
C LEU A 188 -8.84 3.08 17.47
N PRO A 189 -7.81 3.48 16.68
CA PRO A 189 -7.71 4.70 15.87
C PRO A 189 -8.18 4.53 14.40
N HIS A 190 -8.38 3.30 13.94
CA HIS A 190 -8.61 3.01 12.52
C HIS A 190 -10.02 3.37 12.01
N LYS A 191 -11.00 3.47 12.92
CA LYS A 191 -12.42 3.67 12.64
C LYS A 191 -12.97 2.70 11.60
N THR A 192 -12.46 1.48 11.50
CA THR A 192 -12.87 0.49 10.48
C THR A 192 -14.08 -0.34 10.89
N ARG A 193 -14.40 -0.37 12.19
CA ARG A 193 -15.50 -1.15 12.76
C ARG A 193 -16.20 -0.33 13.84
N CYS A 194 -17.45 -0.67 14.15
CA CYS A 194 -18.16 -0.17 15.31
C CYS A 194 -18.10 -1.19 16.47
N ASP A 195 -17.65 -0.73 17.63
CA ASP A 195 -17.58 -1.48 18.88
C ASP A 195 -18.67 -1.02 19.85
N PRO A 196 -19.26 -1.92 20.65
CA PRO A 196 -20.29 -1.55 21.62
C PRO A 196 -19.72 -0.61 22.68
N ILE A 197 -20.54 0.37 23.10
CA ILE A 197 -20.16 1.32 24.14
C ILE A 197 -20.05 0.56 25.47
N PRO A 198 -18.92 0.65 26.20
CA PRO A 198 -18.80 -0.01 27.50
C PRO A 198 -19.80 0.59 28.49
N GLU A 199 -20.50 -0.26 29.25
CA GLU A 199 -21.37 0.23 30.31
C GLU A 199 -20.60 1.05 31.36
N ALA A 200 -21.01 2.30 31.57
CA ALA A 200 -20.53 3.11 32.66
C ALA A 200 -21.26 2.70 33.94
N TYR A 201 -20.68 1.79 34.72
CA TYR A 201 -21.17 1.47 36.06
C TYR A 201 -20.31 2.16 37.12
N LEU A 202 -20.95 2.67 38.18
CA LEU A 202 -20.23 3.16 39.34
C LEU A 202 -19.73 1.94 40.12
N SER A 203 -18.46 1.59 39.90
CA SER A 203 -17.84 0.49 40.65
C SER A 203 -17.87 0.79 42.15
N TYR A 204 -18.13 -0.22 42.98
CA TYR A 204 -18.02 -0.17 44.44
C TYR A 204 -16.63 0.27 44.92
N SER A 205 -15.60 0.08 44.08
CA SER A 205 -14.24 0.55 44.34
C SER A 205 -13.99 2.02 44.02
N SER A 206 -14.96 2.74 43.45
CA SER A 206 -14.79 4.16 43.17
C SER A 206 -14.74 4.98 44.47
N PRO A 207 -13.88 6.00 44.56
CA PRO A 207 -13.76 6.82 45.77
C PRO A 207 -15.06 7.54 46.14
N TRP A 208 -15.87 7.90 45.13
CA TRP A 208 -17.20 8.48 45.32
C TRP A 208 -18.20 7.48 45.93
N ALA A 209 -18.20 6.23 45.45
CA ALA A 209 -19.02 5.17 46.05
C ALA A 209 -18.58 4.85 47.48
N LEU A 210 -17.26 4.79 47.74
CA LEU A 210 -16.72 4.57 49.09
C LEU A 210 -17.09 5.69 50.06
N GLY A 211 -16.98 6.95 49.63
CA GLY A 211 -17.34 8.10 50.46
C GLY A 211 -18.82 8.09 50.85
N THR A 212 -19.70 7.79 49.89
CA THR A 212 -21.16 7.73 50.14
C THR A 212 -21.52 6.53 51.03
N MET A 213 -20.93 5.36 50.80
CA MET A 213 -21.11 4.19 51.67
C MET A 213 -20.62 4.43 53.10
N ALA A 214 -19.46 5.07 53.28
CA ALA A 214 -18.92 5.38 54.60
C ALA A 214 -19.80 6.41 55.34
N PHE A 215 -20.28 7.43 54.63
CA PHE A 215 -21.20 8.43 55.19
C PHE A 215 -22.53 7.81 55.62
N ALA A 216 -23.12 6.96 54.76
CA ALA A 216 -24.32 6.21 55.10
C ALA A 216 -24.08 5.29 56.32
N GLY A 217 -22.95 4.57 56.34
CA GLY A 217 -22.55 3.71 57.47
C GLY A 217 -22.43 4.48 58.79
N MET A 218 -21.83 5.66 58.79
CA MET A 218 -21.76 6.52 59.98
C MET A 218 -23.16 6.96 60.44
N GLY A 219 -24.05 7.30 59.50
CA GLY A 219 -25.44 7.65 59.80
C GLY A 219 -26.21 6.50 60.47
N ILE A 220 -25.98 5.26 60.04
CA ILE A 220 -26.59 4.07 60.68
C ILE A 220 -26.09 3.93 62.11
N VAL A 221 -24.77 4.04 62.33
CA VAL A 221 -24.16 3.89 63.66
C VAL A 221 -24.67 4.96 64.63
N THR A 222 -24.78 6.22 64.19
CA THR A 222 -25.32 7.30 65.02
C THR A 222 -26.80 7.09 65.34
N THR A 223 -27.60 6.64 64.37
CA THR A 223 -29.03 6.36 64.56
C THR A 223 -29.25 5.24 65.57
N ILE A 224 -28.49 4.15 65.47
CA ILE A 224 -28.53 3.05 66.45
C ILE A 224 -28.12 3.56 67.84
N GLY A 225 -27.07 4.40 67.93
CA GLY A 225 -26.63 4.99 69.20
C GLY A 225 -27.73 5.82 69.88
N VAL A 226 -28.43 6.67 69.12
CA VAL A 226 -29.55 7.47 69.63
C VAL A 226 -30.72 6.56 70.03
N ALA A 227 -31.04 5.53 69.25
CA ALA A 227 -32.09 4.58 69.57
C ALA A 227 -31.81 3.81 70.89
N VAL A 228 -30.57 3.35 71.09
CA VAL A 228 -30.14 2.68 72.33
C VAL A 228 -30.24 3.63 73.52
N GLN A 229 -29.80 4.88 73.36
CA GLN A 229 -29.88 5.90 74.41
C GLN A 229 -31.34 6.21 74.76
N PHE A 230 -32.21 6.37 73.76
CA PHE A 230 -33.65 6.56 73.96
C PHE A 230 -34.30 5.38 74.68
N TRP A 231 -33.88 4.14 74.37
CA TRP A 231 -34.35 2.95 75.07
C TRP A 231 -33.93 2.94 76.54
N LYS A 232 -32.65 3.23 76.82
CA LYS A 232 -32.08 3.18 78.18
C LYS A 232 -32.65 4.27 79.09
N PHE A 233 -32.87 5.49 78.57
CA PHE A 233 -33.33 6.65 79.33
C PHE A 233 -34.85 6.89 79.25
N ARG A 234 -35.62 5.88 78.85
CA ARG A 234 -37.08 5.94 78.67
C ARG A 234 -37.87 6.48 79.87
N ASN A 235 -37.32 6.39 81.08
CA ASN A 235 -37.97 6.83 82.32
C ASN A 235 -37.52 8.22 82.81
N THR A 236 -36.67 8.92 82.06
CA THR A 236 -36.18 10.26 82.43
C THR A 236 -37.27 11.31 82.16
N PRO A 237 -37.54 12.25 83.09
CA PRO A 237 -38.65 13.21 82.97
C PRO A 237 -38.62 14.05 81.68
N VAL A 238 -37.43 14.27 81.11
CA VAL A 238 -37.21 14.99 79.84
C VAL A 238 -37.86 14.28 78.64
N ILE A 239 -37.68 12.96 78.51
CA ILE A 239 -38.24 12.16 77.40
C ILE A 239 -39.77 12.00 77.56
N LYS A 240 -40.24 12.02 78.81
CA LYS A 240 -41.65 11.90 79.14
C LYS A 240 -42.45 13.18 78.84
N ALA A 241 -41.83 14.35 78.99
CA ALA A 241 -42.43 15.64 78.65
C ALA A 241 -42.51 15.88 77.13
N SER A 242 -41.57 15.34 76.35
CA SER A 242 -41.47 15.56 74.90
C SER A 242 -42.40 14.69 74.05
N GLY A 243 -43.21 13.81 74.65
CA GLY A 243 -44.14 12.92 73.94
C GLY A 243 -43.46 11.65 73.39
N ARG A 244 -43.46 10.58 74.20
CA ARG A 244 -42.78 9.31 73.90
C ARG A 244 -43.19 8.68 72.56
N GLU A 245 -44.47 8.79 72.20
CA GLU A 245 -45.02 8.20 70.98
C GLU A 245 -44.55 8.97 69.72
N LEU A 246 -44.40 10.29 69.82
CA LEU A 246 -43.99 11.14 68.68
C LEU A 246 -42.49 11.00 68.38
N SER A 247 -41.63 11.01 69.40
CA SER A 247 -40.19 10.73 69.22
C SER A 247 -39.92 9.28 68.79
N GLY A 248 -40.75 8.32 69.22
CA GLY A 248 -40.68 6.94 68.77
C GLY A 248 -41.02 6.79 67.28
N LEU A 249 -42.08 7.47 66.81
CA LEU A 249 -42.45 7.49 65.39
C LEU A 249 -41.39 8.14 64.51
N LEU A 250 -40.75 9.22 64.97
CA LEU A 250 -39.66 9.87 64.23
C LEU A 250 -38.44 8.95 64.09
N LEU A 251 -38.04 8.26 65.17
CA LEU A 251 -36.93 7.30 65.13
C LEU A 251 -37.24 6.09 64.25
N LEU A 252 -38.47 5.58 64.30
CA LEU A 252 -38.92 4.48 63.44
C LEU A 252 -39.01 4.92 61.97
N GLY A 253 -39.46 6.15 61.71
CA GLY A 253 -39.51 6.72 60.36
C GLY A 253 -38.11 6.84 59.74
N GLU A 254 -37.15 7.39 60.46
CA GLU A 254 -35.75 7.51 60.02
C GLU A 254 -35.10 6.14 59.74
N SER A 255 -35.36 5.15 60.58
CA SER A 255 -34.74 3.82 60.43
C SER A 255 -35.41 2.95 59.36
N PHE A 256 -36.72 3.05 59.15
CA PHE A 256 -37.43 2.27 58.12
C PHE A 256 -37.39 2.92 56.73
N LEU A 257 -37.55 4.25 56.59
CA LEU A 257 -37.64 4.89 55.27
C LEU A 257 -36.27 5.08 54.60
N ASN A 258 -35.20 5.33 55.35
CA ASN A 258 -33.90 5.64 54.75
C ASN A 258 -33.03 4.41 54.47
N PHE A 259 -33.36 3.21 54.99
CA PHE A 259 -32.44 2.07 54.97
C PHE A 259 -33.03 0.73 54.50
N VAL A 260 -34.34 0.63 54.24
CA VAL A 260 -35.01 -0.63 53.84
C VAL A 260 -35.31 -0.71 52.33
N HIS A 261 -34.95 0.31 51.54
CA HIS A 261 -35.13 0.31 50.09
C HIS A 261 -33.79 0.48 49.36
#